data_AF-A0A914AES7-F1
#
_entry.id   AF-A0A914AES7-F1
#
_cell.length_a   1.000
_cell.length_b   1.000
_cell.length_c   1.000
_cell.angle_alpha   90.00
_cell.angle_beta   90.00
_cell.angle_gamma   90.00
#
_symmetry.space_group_name_H-M   'P 1'
#
loop_
_entity.id
_entity.type
_entity.pdbx_description
1 polymer ?
#
loop_
_entity_poly.entity_id
_entity_poly.type
_entity_poly.pdbx_seq_one_letter_code
_entity_poly.pdbx_strand_id
1 'polypeptide(L)'
;MAWNLPACGKIVRLSELMEGSSEVTGHVRILARLQSYDCIKQQAVVCNVERNCNHQLLIDTRLVEPFHARAGSVFQFLGEIDYGENAQIILRARVVRCVDGVDVAMYNKALDAQRRFFAKRNMQT
;
A
#
# COMPACT_ATOMS: atom_id res chain seq x y z
N MET A 1 -1.37 -30.04 0.05
CA MET A 1 -0.67 -29.42 1.19
C MET A 1 -0.72 -27.90 0.98
N ALA A 2 -1.71 -27.20 1.56
CA ALA A 2 -1.92 -25.76 1.36
C ALA A 2 -2.13 -25.05 2.72
N TRP A 3 -1.31 -25.36 3.71
CA TRP A 3 -1.68 -25.06 5.11
C TRP A 3 -1.09 -23.78 5.69
N ASN A 4 -0.31 -22.97 4.95
CA ASN A 4 0.25 -21.70 5.47
C ASN A 4 0.52 -20.66 4.36
N LEU A 5 -0.46 -20.40 3.49
CA LEU A 5 -0.36 -19.29 2.54
C LEU A 5 -0.78 -17.97 3.23
N PRO A 6 -0.03 -16.87 3.02
CA PRO A 6 -0.45 -15.56 3.50
C PRO A 6 -1.79 -15.15 2.87
N ALA A 7 -2.57 -14.34 3.60
CA ALA A 7 -3.86 -13.89 3.08
C ALA A 7 -3.66 -12.97 1.85
N CYS A 8 -4.69 -12.86 1.01
CA CYS A 8 -4.62 -11.99 -0.14
C CYS A 8 -4.54 -10.52 0.28
N GLY A 9 -3.65 -9.75 -0.36
CA GLY A 9 -3.52 -8.33 -0.09
C GLY A 9 -4.71 -7.54 -0.61
N LYS A 10 -5.49 -6.93 0.29
CA LYS A 10 -6.60 -6.04 -0.08
C LYS A 10 -6.05 -4.80 -0.77
N ILE A 11 -6.58 -4.47 -1.95
CA ILE A 11 -6.17 -3.25 -2.65
C ILE A 11 -6.85 -2.05 -2.00
N VAL A 12 -6.05 -1.15 -1.43
CA VAL A 12 -6.52 0.04 -0.70
C VAL A 12 -5.78 1.29 -1.20
N ARG A 13 -6.45 2.43 -1.11
CA ARG A 13 -5.80 3.73 -1.35
C ARG A 13 -5.05 4.15 -0.10
N LEU A 14 -4.02 4.97 -0.27
CA LEU A 14 -3.26 5.46 0.87
C LEU A 14 -4.11 6.35 1.79
N SER A 15 -4.99 7.18 1.22
CA SER A 15 -5.93 8.01 1.98
C SER A 15 -6.86 7.15 2.85
N GLU A 16 -7.40 6.06 2.30
CA GLU A 16 -8.27 5.13 3.03
C GLU A 16 -7.58 4.49 4.25
N LEU A 17 -6.25 4.30 4.17
CA LEU A 17 -5.46 3.78 5.28
C LEU A 17 -5.21 4.83 6.36
N MET A 18 -5.04 6.10 5.98
CA MET A 18 -4.70 7.19 6.92
C MET A 18 -5.91 7.87 7.56
N GLU A 19 -7.04 7.95 6.85
CA GLU A 19 -8.26 8.63 7.33
C GLU A 19 -9.05 7.81 8.37
N GLY A 20 -8.49 6.70 8.85
CA GLY A 20 -9.02 5.95 9.97
C GLY A 20 -10.27 5.16 9.61
N SER A 21 -10.08 4.00 9.00
CA SER A 21 -10.98 2.87 9.26
C SER A 21 -10.21 1.87 10.10
N SER A 22 -10.67 1.60 11.32
CA SER A 22 -10.20 0.51 12.21
C SER A 22 -10.28 -0.90 11.59
N GLU A 23 -10.56 -1.00 10.29
CA GLU A 23 -10.81 -2.24 9.54
C GLU A 23 -9.67 -2.60 8.59
N VAL A 24 -8.68 -1.72 8.34
CA VAL A 24 -7.58 -2.05 7.44
C VAL A 24 -6.44 -2.70 8.23
N THR A 25 -6.70 -3.94 8.63
CA THR A 25 -5.71 -4.84 9.24
C THR A 25 -5.31 -5.93 8.25
N GLY A 26 -4.15 -6.54 8.47
CA GLY A 26 -3.65 -7.65 7.65
C GLY A 26 -2.92 -7.20 6.39
N HIS A 27 -3.05 -7.98 5.31
CA HIS A 27 -2.27 -7.78 4.09
C HIS A 27 -2.94 -6.74 3.18
N VAL A 28 -2.17 -5.76 2.73
CA VAL A 28 -2.66 -4.70 1.84
C VAL A 28 -1.74 -4.47 0.66
N ARG A 29 -2.32 -4.01 -0.43
CA ARG A 29 -1.62 -3.52 -1.61
C ARG A 29 -1.96 -2.05 -1.83
N ILE A 30 -0.93 -1.21 -1.84
CA ILE A 30 -1.04 0.23 -2.03
C ILE A 30 -0.21 0.69 -3.23
N LEU A 31 -0.65 1.80 -3.83
CA LEU A 31 0.10 2.56 -4.81
C LEU A 31 0.50 3.89 -4.14
N ALA A 32 1.78 4.21 -4.09
CA ALA A 32 2.28 5.38 -3.36
C ALA A 32 3.50 5.98 -4.04
N ARG A 33 3.72 7.28 -3.85
CA ARG A 33 4.91 7.98 -4.35
C ARG A 33 5.98 7.97 -3.28
N LEU A 34 7.20 7.56 -3.63
CA LEU A 34 8.33 7.58 -2.71
C LEU A 34 8.77 9.03 -2.47
N GLN A 35 8.81 9.45 -1.20
CA GLN A 35 9.31 10.76 -0.78
C GLN A 35 10.79 10.70 -0.41
N SER A 36 11.13 9.77 0.49
CA SER A 36 12.50 9.56 0.95
C SER A 36 12.72 8.10 1.34
N TYR A 37 13.98 7.70 1.40
CA TYR A 37 14.40 6.36 1.79
C TYR A 37 15.70 6.44 2.60
N ASP A 38 15.71 5.77 3.75
CA ASP A 38 16.86 5.61 4.63
C ASP A 38 17.33 4.15 4.55
N CYS A 39 18.46 3.93 3.89
CA CYS A 39 19.03 2.60 3.70
C CYS A 39 19.64 1.99 4.97
N ILE A 40 20.03 2.82 5.94
CA ILE A 40 20.59 2.36 7.21
C ILE A 40 19.46 1.84 8.09
N LYS A 41 18.32 2.55 8.13
CA LYS A 41 17.12 2.11 8.86
C LYS A 41 16.24 1.13 8.08
N GLN A 42 16.50 0.94 6.78
CA GLN A 42 15.67 0.16 5.87
C GLN A 42 14.20 0.63 5.92
N GLN A 43 14.02 1.95 5.86
CA GLN A 43 12.72 2.60 5.96
C GLN A 43 12.49 3.57 4.81
N ALA A 44 11.30 3.52 4.22
CA ALA A 44 10.85 4.48 3.22
C ALA A 44 9.68 5.32 3.75
N VAL A 45 9.67 6.59 3.39
CA VAL A 45 8.51 7.47 3.58
C VAL A 45 7.82 7.60 2.23
N VAL A 46 6.52 7.30 2.19
CA VAL A 46 5.72 7.43 0.97
C VAL A 46 4.55 8.37 1.20
N CYS A 47 4.05 8.98 0.14
CA CYS A 47 2.85 9.79 0.16
C CYS A 47 1.84 9.34 -0.90
N ASN A 48 0.67 9.96 -0.89
CA ASN A 48 -0.34 9.70 -1.90
C ASN A 48 0.21 10.06 -3.29
N VAL A 49 -0.22 9.32 -4.31
CA VAL A 49 0.14 9.59 -5.70
C VAL A 49 -0.65 10.78 -6.24
N GLU A 50 -1.84 11.02 -5.68
CA GLU A 50 -2.70 12.16 -5.97
C GLU A 50 -2.19 13.44 -5.29
N ARG A 51 -2.17 14.56 -6.02
CA ARG A 51 -1.51 15.81 -5.59
C ARG A 51 -2.17 16.54 -4.41
N ASN A 52 -3.41 16.19 -4.06
CA ASN A 52 -4.20 16.96 -3.08
C ASN A 52 -4.19 16.35 -1.67
N CYS A 53 -3.30 15.41 -1.40
CA CYS A 53 -3.35 14.59 -0.20
C CYS A 53 -1.98 14.49 0.47
N ASN A 54 -1.86 15.07 1.66
CA ASN A 54 -0.60 15.13 2.43
C ASN A 54 -0.36 13.91 3.32
N HIS A 55 -1.15 12.86 3.16
CA HIS A 55 -1.01 11.61 3.89
C HIS A 55 0.36 10.97 3.62
N GLN A 56 1.08 10.67 4.70
CA GLN A 56 2.37 9.97 4.66
C GLN A 56 2.27 8.64 5.39
N LEU A 57 3.01 7.65 4.91
CA LEU A 57 3.09 6.33 5.51
C LEU A 57 4.55 5.87 5.57
N LEU A 58 4.92 5.23 6.69
CA LEU A 58 6.18 4.55 6.82
C LEU A 58 6.10 3.14 6.23
N ILE A 59 7.10 2.80 5.44
CA ILE A 59 7.28 1.47 4.86
C ILE A 59 8.55 0.87 5.47
N ASP A 60 8.39 -0.28 6.12
CA ASP A 60 9.50 -1.13 6.51
C ASP A 60 9.91 -1.98 5.31
N THR A 61 11.16 -1.80 4.86
CA THR A 61 11.68 -2.36 3.61
C THR A 61 12.62 -3.54 3.80
N ARG A 62 12.82 -4.01 5.05
CA ARG A 62 13.78 -5.08 5.41
C ARG A 62 13.70 -6.35 4.57
N LEU A 63 12.51 -6.74 4.12
CA LEU A 63 12.26 -7.97 3.35
C LEU A 63 12.27 -7.77 1.83
N VAL A 64 12.44 -6.53 1.36
CA VAL A 64 12.40 -6.17 -0.07
C VAL A 64 13.69 -5.50 -0.53
N GLU A 65 14.73 -5.51 0.31
CA GLU A 65 16.07 -5.08 -0.07
C GLU A 65 16.80 -6.11 -0.94
N PRO A 66 17.68 -5.66 -1.86
CA PRO A 66 17.84 -4.29 -2.31
C PRO A 66 16.76 -3.89 -3.32
N PHE A 67 16.37 -2.61 -3.36
CA PHE A 67 15.57 -2.06 -4.45
C PHE A 67 16.05 -0.67 -4.88
N HIS A 68 15.76 -0.28 -6.12
CA HIS A 68 16.13 1.03 -6.65
C HIS A 68 15.19 2.12 -6.12
N ALA A 69 15.48 2.62 -4.93
CA ALA A 69 14.69 3.64 -4.23
C ALA A 69 14.87 5.04 -4.86
N ARG A 70 14.09 5.34 -5.90
CA ARG A 70 14.10 6.64 -6.58
C ARG A 70 13.04 7.58 -6.00
N ALA A 71 13.47 8.64 -5.32
CA ALA A 71 12.57 9.68 -4.83
C ALA A 71 11.73 10.28 -5.98
N GLY A 72 10.45 10.51 -5.72
CA GLY A 72 9.47 10.99 -6.70
C GLY A 72 8.84 9.90 -7.59
N SER A 73 9.43 8.72 -7.70
CA SER A 73 8.85 7.59 -8.44
C SER A 73 7.64 7.00 -7.74
N VAL A 74 6.76 6.38 -8.52
CA VAL A 74 5.56 5.69 -8.03
C VAL A 74 5.88 4.22 -7.84
N PHE A 75 5.55 3.71 -6.66
CA PHE A 75 5.77 2.33 -6.29
C PHE A 75 4.45 1.67 -5.90
N GLN A 76 4.36 0.37 -6.19
CA GLN A 76 3.36 -0.50 -5.61
C GLN A 76 4.01 -1.31 -4.49
N PHE A 77 3.44 -1.20 -3.29
CA PHE A 77 3.83 -2.00 -2.14
C PHE A 77 2.75 -3.02 -1.82
N LEU A 78 3.15 -4.25 -1.55
CA LEU A 78 2.30 -5.28 -0.95
C LEU A 78 2.97 -5.71 0.35
N GLY A 79 2.21 -5.69 1.43
CA GLY A 79 2.75 -5.93 2.75
C GLY A 79 1.67 -6.13 3.80
N GLU A 80 2.12 -6.23 5.04
CA GLU A 80 1.26 -6.37 6.22
C GLU A 80 1.25 -5.06 6.99
N ILE A 81 0.06 -4.62 7.41
CA ILE A 81 -0.09 -3.48 8.31
C ILE A 81 0.39 -3.88 9.70
N ASP A 82 1.29 -3.07 10.25
CA ASP A 82 1.81 -3.16 11.59
C ASP A 82 1.67 -1.79 12.28
N TYR A 83 1.79 -1.77 13.60
CA TYR A 83 1.70 -0.56 14.40
C TYR A 83 3.01 -0.34 15.15
N GLY A 84 3.68 0.76 14.84
CA GLY A 84 4.87 1.20 15.56
C GLY A 84 4.53 1.83 16.91
N GLU A 85 5.55 2.44 17.51
CA GLU A 85 5.38 3.26 18.71
C GLU A 85 4.35 4.38 18.45
N ASN A 86 3.55 4.71 19.48
CA ASN A 86 2.46 5.70 19.40
C ASN A 86 1.36 5.38 18.36
N ALA A 87 1.13 4.09 18.07
CA ALA A 87 0.09 3.63 17.12
C ALA A 87 0.28 4.16 15.69
N GLN A 88 1.51 4.53 15.31
CA GLN A 88 1.82 4.91 13.95
C GLN A 88 1.68 3.69 13.02
N ILE A 89 0.93 3.84 11.94
CA ILE A 89 0.77 2.78 10.94
C ILE A 89 2.08 2.61 10.16
N ILE A 90 2.57 1.38 10.09
CA ILE A 90 3.75 0.97 9.32
C ILE A 90 3.35 -0.16 8.37
N LEU A 91 3.71 -0.07 7.10
CA LEU A 91 3.55 -1.19 6.17
C LEU A 91 4.84 -2.00 6.10
N ARG A 92 4.81 -3.24 6.57
CA ARG A 92 5.90 -4.22 6.36
C ARG A 92 5.85 -4.75 4.94
N ALA A 93 6.69 -4.20 4.07
CA ALA A 93 6.71 -4.58 2.67
C ALA A 93 7.22 -6.01 2.49
N ARG A 94 6.51 -6.79 1.68
CA ARG A 94 6.92 -8.12 1.21
C ARG A 94 7.16 -8.15 -0.29
N VAL A 95 6.57 -7.20 -1.02
CA VAL A 95 6.85 -6.93 -2.43
C VAL A 95 6.88 -5.43 -2.64
N VAL A 96 7.88 -4.97 -3.39
CA VAL A 96 7.99 -3.61 -3.91
C VAL A 96 8.17 -3.64 -5.41
N ARG A 97 7.51 -2.75 -6.14
CA ARG A 97 7.69 -2.59 -7.58
C ARG A 97 7.65 -1.12 -7.97
N CYS A 98 8.64 -0.66 -8.71
CA CYS A 98 8.52 0.61 -9.42
C CYS A 98 7.46 0.45 -10.52
N VAL A 99 6.49 1.34 -10.53
CA VAL A 99 5.37 1.36 -11.48
C VAL A 99 5.26 2.73 -12.15
N ASP A 100 6.39 3.39 -12.35
CA ASP A 100 6.47 4.62 -13.14
C ASP A 100 5.84 4.39 -14.52
N GLY A 101 5.02 5.35 -14.96
CA GLY A 101 4.24 5.27 -16.20
C GLY A 101 2.86 4.64 -16.05
N VAL A 102 2.48 4.13 -14.88
CA VAL A 102 1.09 3.68 -14.65
C VAL A 102 0.11 4.86 -14.73
N ASP A 103 -1.00 4.66 -15.43
CA ASP A 103 -2.13 5.60 -15.37
C ASP A 103 -2.88 5.42 -14.04
N VAL A 104 -2.55 6.30 -13.09
CA VAL A 104 -3.12 6.30 -11.73
C VAL A 104 -4.63 6.53 -11.76
N ALA A 105 -5.14 7.35 -12.68
CA ALA A 105 -6.56 7.61 -12.80
C ALA A 105 -7.31 6.37 -13.29
N MET A 106 -6.75 5.67 -14.28
CA MET A 106 -7.32 4.41 -14.76
C MET A 106 -7.23 3.28 -13.71
N TYR A 107 -6.11 3.20 -12.98
CA TYR A 107 -5.95 2.27 -11.86
C TYR A 107 -7.05 2.46 -10.81
N ASN A 108 -7.29 3.71 -10.40
CA ASN A 108 -8.36 4.05 -9.46
C ASN A 108 -9.75 3.68 -10.00
N LYS A 109 -10.05 3.99 -11.27
CA LYS A 109 -11.32 3.60 -11.90
C LYS A 109 -11.54 2.09 -11.90
N ALA A 110 -10.49 1.32 -12.18
CA ALA A 110 -10.53 -0.13 -12.16
C ALA A 110 -10.78 -0.69 -10.74
N LEU A 111 -10.13 -0.11 -9.73
CA LEU A 111 -10.36 -0.45 -8.33
C LEU A 111 -11.82 -0.21 -7.92
N ASP A 112 -12.38 0.94 -8.29
CA ASP A 112 -13.79 1.24 -7.98
C ASP A 112 -14.75 0.30 -8.69
N ALA A 113 -14.47 -0.05 -9.95
CA ALA A 113 -15.26 -1.03 -10.70
C ALA A 113 -15.24 -2.41 -10.03
N GLN A 114 -14.07 -2.88 -9.61
CA GLN A 114 -13.90 -4.14 -8.88
C GLN A 114 -14.71 -4.14 -7.57
N ARG A 115 -14.60 -3.07 -6.78
CA ARG A 115 -15.34 -2.94 -5.50
C ARG A 115 -16.84 -2.92 -5.71
N ARG A 116 -17.35 -2.16 -6.71
CA ARG A 116 -18.78 -2.15 -7.07
C ARG A 116 -19.28 -3.53 -7.47
N PHE A 117 -18.48 -4.29 -8.22
CA PHE A 117 -18.85 -5.64 -8.62
C PHE A 117 -18.97 -6.59 -7.42
N PHE A 118 -17.97 -6.61 -6.53
CA PHE A 118 -18.00 -7.46 -5.34
C PHE A 118 -19.10 -7.07 -4.34
N ALA A 119 -19.35 -5.77 -4.16
CA ALA A 119 -20.45 -5.30 -3.32
C ALA A 119 -21.81 -5.81 -3.81
N LYS A 120 -22.07 -5.72 -5.13
CA LYS A 120 -23.31 -6.25 -5.73
C LYS A 120 -23.46 -7.75 -5.54
N ARG A 121 -22.36 -8.52 -5.68
CA ARG A 121 -22.37 -9.98 -5.49
C ARG A 121 -22.71 -10.36 -4.05
N ASN A 122 -22.12 -9.67 -3.08
CA ASN A 122 -22.29 -10.00 -1.66
C ASN A 122 -23.67 -9.59 -1.12
N MET A 123 -24.40 -8.71 -1.80
CA MET A 123 -25.79 -8.35 -1.45
C MET A 123 -26.83 -9.38 -1.94
N GLN A 124 -26.43 -10.33 -2.79
CA GLN A 124 -27.33 -11.34 -3.37
C GLN A 124 -27.30 -12.70 -2.65
N THR A 125 -26.41 -12.85 -1.66
CA THR A 125 -26.29 -14.00 -0.75
C THR A 125 -26.75 -13.61 0.63
#